data_AF-M6RMU5-F1
#
_entry.id   AF-M6RMU5-F1
#
_cell.length_a   1.000
_cell.length_b   1.000
_cell.length_c   1.000
_cell.angle_alpha   90.00
_cell.angle_beta   90.00
_cell.angle_gamma   90.00
#
_symmetry.space_group_name_H-M   'P 1'
#
loop_
_entity.id
_entity.type
_entity.pdbx_description
1 polymer ?
#
loop_
_entity_poly.entity_id
_entity_poly.type
_entity_poly.pdbx_seq_one_letter_code
_entity_poly.pdbx_strand_id
1 'polypeptide(L)'
;MTPLLEAYLLKESGKSREAAKKFLAYFRSSSVPVSYSILKTGILVSEDAVDFKTVLDLISVYKIRFSDDSFCKSEFFSNYHLRNYKEAIQVFAENVKRLSEERDVMGALGLAFVYMGKFDEAKSVLEKIPGYEELPTFDEKKKEFSEKIASIPKMEAKRKSLSIQELIDLGFAYLFSENFKKAEEVFSELVAVHP
;
A
#
# COMPACT_ATOMS: atom_id res chain seq x y z
N MET A 1 -5.46 -8.08 35.29
CA MET A 1 -6.36 -7.43 34.32
C MET A 1 -6.50 -8.36 33.12
N THR A 2 -7.69 -8.54 32.54
CA THR A 2 -7.83 -9.42 31.36
C THR A 2 -7.20 -8.75 30.13
N PRO A 3 -6.65 -9.51 29.17
CA PRO A 3 -6.07 -8.93 27.96
C PRO A 3 -7.05 -8.03 27.19
N LEU A 4 -8.35 -8.36 27.23
CA LEU A 4 -9.40 -7.58 26.58
C LEU A 4 -9.58 -6.19 27.22
N LEU A 5 -9.68 -6.12 28.55
CA LEU A 5 -9.86 -4.84 29.25
C LEU A 5 -8.62 -3.95 29.06
N GLU A 6 -7.43 -4.54 29.12
CA GLU A 6 -6.18 -3.84 28.85
C GLU A 6 -6.11 -3.32 27.41
N ALA A 7 -6.57 -4.10 26.42
CA ALA A 7 -6.62 -3.67 25.03
C ALA A 7 -7.48 -2.41 24.82
N TYR A 8 -8.67 -2.37 25.42
CA TYR A 8 -9.55 -1.20 25.33
C TYR A 8 -8.94 0.03 26.02
N LEU A 9 -8.35 -0.12 27.21
CA LEU A 9 -7.71 1.01 27.89
C LEU A 9 -6.53 1.59 27.08
N LEU A 10 -5.72 0.73 26.47
CA LEU A 10 -4.60 1.15 25.61
C LEU A 10 -5.10 1.85 24.35
N LYS A 11 -6.18 1.35 23.73
CA LYS A 11 -6.83 1.99 22.58
C LYS A 11 -7.30 3.41 22.94
N GLU A 12 -8.04 3.57 24.04
CA GLU A 12 -8.52 4.89 24.48
C GLU A 12 -7.37 5.83 24.87
N SER A 13 -6.21 5.29 25.24
CA SER A 13 -4.99 6.05 25.50
C SER A 13 -4.16 6.36 24.25
N GLY A 14 -4.66 6.05 23.04
CA GLY A 14 -3.97 6.26 21.76
C GLY A 14 -2.81 5.30 21.48
N LYS A 15 -2.62 4.25 22.29
CA LYS A 15 -1.53 3.28 22.15
C LYS A 15 -1.93 2.11 21.25
N SER A 16 -2.30 2.39 20.01
CA SER A 16 -2.91 1.42 19.08
C SER A 16 -2.08 0.16 18.86
N ARG A 17 -0.75 0.27 18.75
CA ARG A 17 0.14 -0.90 18.57
C ARG A 17 0.18 -1.82 19.80
N GLU A 18 0.14 -1.26 21.00
CA GLU A 18 0.07 -2.07 22.23
C GLU A 18 -1.32 -2.70 22.37
N ALA A 19 -2.38 -1.94 22.06
CA ALA A 19 -3.76 -2.42 22.06
C ALA A 19 -3.97 -3.60 21.09
N ALA A 20 -3.44 -3.51 19.86
CA ALA A 20 -3.49 -4.57 18.85
C ALA A 20 -2.94 -5.90 19.39
N LYS A 21 -1.76 -5.88 20.03
CA LYS A 21 -1.15 -7.06 20.64
C LYS A 21 -2.01 -7.68 21.73
N LYS A 22 -2.70 -6.85 22.52
CA LYS A 22 -3.58 -7.31 23.60
C LYS A 22 -4.89 -7.90 23.06
N PHE A 23 -5.46 -7.33 21.99
CA PHE A 23 -6.57 -7.96 21.27
C PHE A 23 -6.19 -9.33 20.71
N LEU A 24 -5.03 -9.44 20.06
CA LEU A 24 -4.52 -10.74 19.58
C LEU A 24 -4.33 -11.75 20.71
N ALA A 25 -3.75 -11.33 21.84
CA ALA A 25 -3.57 -12.18 23.00
C ALA A 25 -4.91 -12.67 23.58
N TYR A 26 -5.94 -11.81 23.60
CA TYR A 26 -7.30 -12.20 23.99
C TYR A 26 -7.84 -13.33 23.09
N PHE A 27 -7.73 -13.19 21.77
CA PHE A 27 -8.25 -14.21 20.83
C PHE A 27 -7.48 -15.52 20.83
N ARG A 28 -6.17 -15.49 21.13
CA ARG A 28 -5.36 -16.70 21.28
C ARG A 28 -5.63 -17.46 22.58
N SER A 29 -6.05 -16.76 23.64
CA SER A 29 -6.26 -17.33 24.98
C SER A 29 -7.71 -17.63 25.33
N SER A 30 -8.68 -17.07 24.61
CA SER A 30 -10.10 -17.22 24.90
C SER A 30 -10.67 -18.53 24.35
N SER A 31 -11.17 -19.38 25.24
CA SER A 31 -12.06 -20.51 24.91
C SER A 31 -13.54 -20.09 24.76
N VAL A 32 -13.84 -18.81 24.97
CA VAL A 32 -15.20 -18.23 25.00
C VAL A 32 -15.67 -17.88 23.58
N PRO A 33 -16.99 -17.88 23.29
CA PRO A 33 -17.52 -17.38 22.03
C PRO A 33 -17.00 -15.98 21.73
N VAL A 34 -16.30 -15.85 20.61
CA VAL A 34 -15.72 -14.60 20.13
C VAL A 34 -16.85 -13.72 19.64
N SER A 35 -17.06 -12.58 20.29
CA SER A 35 -17.98 -11.57 19.77
C SER A 35 -17.40 -10.96 18.49
N TYR A 36 -18.23 -10.93 17.44
CA TYR A 36 -17.94 -10.24 16.19
C TYR A 36 -17.43 -8.82 16.42
N SER A 37 -18.07 -8.06 17.32
CA SER A 37 -17.74 -6.66 17.59
C SER A 37 -16.34 -6.51 18.17
N ILE A 38 -15.90 -7.44 19.02
CA ILE A 38 -14.56 -7.40 19.61
C ILE A 38 -13.51 -7.73 18.55
N LEU A 39 -13.77 -8.73 17.70
CA LEU A 39 -12.82 -9.14 16.68
C LEU A 39 -12.66 -8.07 15.61
N LYS A 40 -13.78 -7.49 15.15
CA LYS A 40 -13.79 -6.30 14.30
C LYS A 40 -13.00 -5.15 14.92
N THR A 41 -13.20 -4.86 16.21
CA THR A 41 -12.43 -3.81 16.90
C THR A 41 -10.94 -4.10 16.87
N GLY A 42 -10.53 -5.35 17.16
CA GLY A 42 -9.13 -5.74 17.13
C GLY A 42 -8.49 -5.59 15.76
N ILE A 43 -9.20 -5.95 14.69
CA ILE A 43 -8.74 -5.77 13.30
C ILE A 43 -8.50 -4.30 13.00
N LEU A 44 -9.50 -3.44 13.22
CA LEU A 44 -9.40 -2.00 12.92
C LEU A 44 -8.27 -1.31 13.72
N VAL A 45 -8.13 -1.63 15.01
CA VAL A 45 -7.04 -1.09 15.84
C VAL A 45 -5.66 -1.54 15.33
N SER A 46 -5.58 -2.75 14.77
CA SER A 46 -4.34 -3.27 14.21
C SER A 46 -4.01 -2.62 12.85
N GLU A 47 -5.02 -2.29 12.06
CA GLU A 47 -4.88 -1.49 10.83
C GLU A 47 -4.38 -0.07 11.14
N ASP A 48 -5.01 0.62 12.10
CA ASP A 48 -4.58 1.94 12.56
C ASP A 48 -3.14 1.93 13.10
N ALA A 49 -2.72 0.82 13.69
CA ALA A 49 -1.37 0.61 14.19
C ALA A 49 -0.36 0.21 13.11
N VAL A 50 -0.80 0.01 11.87
CA VAL A 50 0.01 -0.49 10.74
C VAL A 50 0.69 -1.83 11.11
N ASP A 51 0.01 -2.65 11.91
CA ASP A 51 0.46 -3.99 12.32
C ASP A 51 -0.23 -5.05 11.47
N PHE A 52 0.13 -5.07 10.18
CA PHE A 52 -0.47 -5.94 9.17
C PHE A 52 -0.39 -7.43 9.50
N LYS A 53 0.64 -7.85 10.25
CA LYS A 53 0.75 -9.24 10.70
C LYS A 53 -0.37 -9.58 11.68
N THR A 54 -0.60 -8.70 12.65
CA THR A 54 -1.71 -8.87 13.61
C THR A 54 -3.06 -8.79 12.89
N VAL A 55 -3.21 -7.92 11.89
CA VAL A 55 -4.42 -7.87 11.04
C VAL A 55 -4.70 -9.23 10.40
N LEU A 56 -3.72 -9.84 9.74
CA LEU A 56 -3.88 -11.15 9.10
C LEU A 56 -4.21 -12.26 10.11
N ASP A 57 -3.54 -12.28 11.27
CA ASP A 57 -3.82 -13.24 12.34
C ASP A 57 -5.29 -13.14 12.82
N LEU A 58 -5.80 -11.92 13.01
CA LEU A 58 -7.17 -11.68 13.47
C LEU A 58 -8.21 -11.97 12.37
N ILE A 59 -7.92 -11.64 11.11
CA ILE A 59 -8.79 -11.97 9.97
C ILE A 59 -8.89 -13.50 9.79
N SER A 60 -7.80 -14.24 9.98
CA SER A 60 -7.83 -15.71 9.94
C SER A 60 -8.79 -16.29 11.00
N VAL A 61 -8.73 -15.77 12.23
CA VAL A 61 -9.70 -16.13 13.29
C VAL A 61 -11.13 -15.77 12.88
N TYR A 62 -11.32 -14.61 12.24
CA TYR A 62 -12.64 -14.15 11.79
C TYR A 62 -13.24 -15.08 10.74
N LYS A 63 -12.48 -15.40 9.67
CA LYS A 63 -12.93 -16.28 8.59
C LYS A 63 -13.32 -17.65 9.11
N ILE A 64 -12.50 -18.25 9.97
CA ILE A 64 -12.78 -19.58 10.55
C ILE A 64 -14.08 -19.58 11.37
N ARG A 65 -14.34 -18.51 12.11
CA ARG A 65 -15.49 -18.44 13.03
C ARG A 65 -16.80 -18.06 12.35
N PHE A 66 -16.75 -17.16 11.37
CA PHE A 66 -17.94 -16.58 10.75
C PHE A 66 -18.16 -17.05 9.31
N SER A 67 -17.19 -17.73 8.69
CA SER A 67 -17.22 -18.11 7.27
C SER A 67 -17.56 -16.90 6.37
N ASP A 68 -16.92 -15.77 6.66
CA ASP A 68 -17.19 -14.46 6.06
C ASP A 68 -15.88 -13.77 5.65
N ASP A 69 -15.83 -13.24 4.43
CA ASP A 69 -14.72 -12.50 3.84
C ASP A 69 -14.94 -10.97 3.86
N SER A 70 -15.75 -10.45 4.79
CA SER A 70 -16.03 -9.01 4.92
C SER A 70 -14.77 -8.14 5.09
N PHE A 71 -13.67 -8.71 5.56
CA PHE A 71 -12.37 -8.03 5.69
C PHE A 71 -11.39 -8.31 4.53
N CYS A 72 -11.86 -8.81 3.38
CA CYS A 72 -11.00 -9.12 2.23
C CYS A 72 -10.16 -7.93 1.74
N LYS A 73 -10.67 -6.68 1.81
CA LYS A 73 -9.89 -5.47 1.46
C LYS A 73 -8.71 -5.27 2.42
N SER A 74 -8.95 -5.36 3.72
CA SER A 74 -7.94 -5.29 4.78
C SER A 74 -6.90 -6.40 4.65
N GLU A 75 -7.34 -7.62 4.34
CA GLU A 75 -6.48 -8.78 4.13
C GLU A 75 -5.60 -8.63 2.88
N PHE A 76 -6.18 -8.14 1.79
CA PHE A 76 -5.47 -7.83 0.55
C PHE A 76 -4.34 -6.82 0.82
N PHE A 77 -4.66 -5.67 1.41
CA PHE A 77 -3.66 -4.64 1.69
C PHE A 77 -2.63 -5.08 2.71
N SER A 78 -3.02 -5.86 3.72
CA SER A 78 -2.09 -6.40 4.70
C SER A 78 -1.07 -7.33 4.04
N ASN A 79 -1.50 -8.23 3.15
CA ASN A 79 -0.58 -9.06 2.37
C ASN A 79 0.30 -8.22 1.43
N TYR A 80 -0.27 -7.23 0.74
CA TYR A 80 0.47 -6.33 -0.13
C TYR A 80 1.59 -5.59 0.60
N HIS A 81 1.29 -4.98 1.76
CA HIS A 81 2.27 -4.23 2.55
C HIS A 81 3.34 -5.13 3.18
N LEU A 82 3.01 -6.38 3.50
CA LEU A 82 3.97 -7.39 3.94
C LEU A 82 4.78 -8.01 2.78
N ARG A 83 4.53 -7.57 1.54
CA ARG A 83 5.15 -8.09 0.30
C ARG A 83 4.80 -9.56 0.01
N ASN A 84 3.71 -10.05 0.59
CA ASN A 84 3.11 -11.35 0.30
C ASN A 84 2.24 -11.21 -0.96
N TYR A 85 2.86 -10.88 -2.10
CA TYR A 85 2.13 -10.51 -3.32
C TYR A 85 1.29 -11.65 -3.88
N LYS A 86 1.73 -12.91 -3.73
CA LYS A 86 0.97 -14.09 -4.18
C LYS A 86 -0.34 -14.22 -3.41
N GLU A 87 -0.26 -14.07 -2.10
CA GLU A 87 -1.39 -14.15 -1.17
C GLU A 87 -2.34 -12.98 -1.41
N ALA A 88 -1.83 -11.76 -1.63
CA ALA A 88 -2.68 -10.62 -1.99
C ALA A 88 -3.47 -10.89 -3.29
N ILE A 89 -2.81 -11.40 -4.34
CA ILE A 89 -3.47 -11.77 -5.60
C ILE A 89 -4.52 -12.87 -5.38
N GLN A 90 -4.23 -13.86 -4.52
CA GLN A 90 -5.20 -14.91 -4.19
C GLN A 90 -6.44 -14.34 -3.49
N VAL A 91 -6.27 -13.48 -2.49
CA VAL A 91 -7.39 -12.81 -1.79
C VAL A 91 -8.23 -12.02 -2.79
N PHE A 92 -7.59 -11.32 -3.73
CA PHE A 92 -8.29 -10.63 -4.81
C PHE A 92 -9.10 -11.58 -5.68
N ALA A 93 -8.51 -12.69 -6.12
CA ALA A 93 -9.17 -13.67 -6.98
C ALA A 93 -10.41 -14.29 -6.29
N GLU A 94 -10.30 -14.61 -5.00
CA GLU A 94 -11.40 -15.16 -4.19
C GLU A 94 -12.52 -14.13 -3.96
N ASN A 95 -12.21 -12.84 -3.99
CA ASN A 95 -13.14 -11.74 -3.67
C ASN A 95 -13.35 -10.76 -4.83
N VAL A 96 -13.16 -11.20 -6.08
CA VAL A 96 -13.11 -10.33 -7.27
C VAL A 96 -14.33 -9.43 -7.38
N LYS A 97 -15.53 -9.95 -7.11
CA LYS A 97 -16.80 -9.19 -7.22
C LYS A 97 -16.85 -7.97 -6.29
N ARG A 98 -16.17 -8.03 -5.15
CA ARG A 98 -16.14 -6.95 -4.15
C ARG A 98 -14.97 -6.00 -4.41
N LEU A 99 -13.84 -6.55 -4.86
CA LEU A 99 -12.58 -5.82 -4.93
C LEU A 99 -12.30 -5.18 -6.29
N SER A 100 -12.93 -5.64 -7.38
CA SER A 100 -12.70 -5.09 -8.72
C SER A 100 -13.25 -3.68 -8.92
N GLU A 101 -14.19 -3.24 -8.08
CA GLU A 101 -14.76 -1.89 -8.12
C GLU A 101 -13.90 -0.86 -7.34
N GLU A 102 -12.98 -1.35 -6.52
CA GLU A 102 -12.13 -0.53 -5.65
C GLU A 102 -10.87 -0.10 -6.41
N ARG A 103 -10.83 1.18 -6.82
CA ARG A 103 -9.71 1.73 -7.62
C ARG A 103 -8.35 1.57 -6.94
N ASP A 104 -8.28 1.78 -5.63
CA ASP A 104 -7.07 1.62 -4.83
C ASP A 104 -6.58 0.16 -4.82
N VAL A 105 -7.50 -0.80 -4.69
CA VAL A 105 -7.20 -2.24 -4.76
C VAL A 105 -6.69 -2.61 -6.15
N MET A 106 -7.35 -2.16 -7.22
CA MET A 106 -6.91 -2.41 -8.60
C MET A 106 -5.51 -1.84 -8.88
N GLY A 107 -5.22 -0.63 -8.39
CA GLY A 107 -3.88 -0.03 -8.49
C GLY A 107 -2.82 -0.86 -7.75
N ALA A 108 -3.09 -1.26 -6.51
CA ALA A 108 -2.19 -2.08 -5.71
C ALA A 108 -2.02 -3.50 -6.30
N LEU A 109 -3.06 -4.08 -6.91
CA LEU A 109 -2.98 -5.37 -7.60
C LEU A 109 -2.08 -5.28 -8.83
N GLY A 110 -2.22 -4.23 -9.64
CA GLY A 110 -1.32 -3.96 -10.76
C GLY A 110 0.14 -3.86 -10.31
N LEU A 111 0.41 -3.13 -9.23
CA LEU A 111 1.74 -3.04 -8.63
C LEU A 111 2.24 -4.38 -8.08
N ALA A 112 1.38 -5.19 -7.47
CA ALA A 112 1.75 -6.53 -7.01
C ALA A 112 2.21 -7.41 -8.18
N PHE A 113 1.52 -7.36 -9.32
CA PHE A 113 1.96 -8.04 -10.55
C PHE A 113 3.31 -7.51 -11.05
N VAL A 114 3.53 -6.18 -11.05
CA VAL A 114 4.84 -5.58 -11.40
C VAL A 114 5.96 -6.11 -10.50
N TYR A 115 5.77 -6.12 -9.18
CA TYR A 115 6.78 -6.64 -8.23
C TYR A 115 7.08 -8.13 -8.42
N MET A 116 6.13 -8.87 -9.00
CA MET A 116 6.32 -10.27 -9.38
C MET A 116 6.88 -10.47 -10.79
N GLY A 117 7.19 -9.41 -11.53
CA GLY A 117 7.68 -9.47 -12.92
C GLY A 117 6.61 -9.86 -13.95
N LYS A 118 5.33 -9.74 -13.59
CA LYS A 118 4.17 -10.12 -14.40
C LYS A 118 3.57 -8.90 -15.11
N PHE A 119 4.30 -8.39 -16.11
CA PHE A 119 3.99 -7.10 -16.71
C PHE A 119 2.71 -7.11 -17.57
N ASP A 120 2.42 -8.21 -18.26
CA ASP A 120 1.20 -8.32 -19.07
C ASP A 120 -0.06 -8.33 -18.19
N GLU A 121 -0.04 -9.08 -17.09
CA GLU A 121 -1.14 -9.08 -16.12
C GLU A 121 -1.27 -7.73 -15.42
N ALA A 122 -0.16 -7.09 -15.05
CA ALA A 122 -0.17 -5.75 -14.48
C ALA A 122 -0.84 -4.76 -15.43
N LYS A 123 -0.47 -4.76 -16.71
CA LYS A 123 -1.06 -3.91 -17.73
C LYS A 123 -2.56 -4.15 -17.86
N SER A 124 -2.98 -5.41 -17.99
CA SER A 124 -4.40 -5.77 -18.11
C SER A 124 -5.24 -5.32 -16.90
N VAL A 125 -4.68 -5.32 -15.69
CA VAL A 125 -5.35 -4.82 -14.49
C VAL A 125 -5.43 -3.29 -14.50
N LEU A 126 -4.32 -2.61 -14.77
CA LEU A 126 -4.25 -1.15 -14.73
C LEU A 126 -5.13 -0.50 -15.83
N GLU A 127 -5.24 -1.13 -17.00
CA GLU A 127 -6.12 -0.69 -18.10
C GLU A 127 -7.61 -0.65 -17.72
N LYS A 128 -8.02 -1.44 -16.73
CA LYS A 128 -9.41 -1.50 -16.25
C LYS A 128 -9.74 -0.39 -15.25
N ILE A 129 -8.75 0.37 -14.79
CA ILE A 129 -8.98 1.45 -13.84
C ILE A 129 -9.66 2.62 -14.57
N PRO A 130 -10.79 3.14 -14.07
CA PRO A 130 -11.45 4.30 -14.68
C PRO A 130 -10.51 5.48 -14.83
N GLY A 131 -10.52 6.08 -16.02
CA GLY A 131 -9.61 7.17 -16.41
C GLY A 131 -8.26 6.72 -16.99
N TYR A 132 -8.01 5.41 -17.15
CA TYR A 132 -6.78 4.92 -17.78
C TYR A 132 -6.61 5.44 -19.21
N GLU A 133 -7.68 5.45 -20.00
CA GLU A 133 -7.67 5.95 -21.39
C GLU A 133 -7.34 7.45 -21.50
N GLU A 134 -7.54 8.20 -20.41
CA GLU A 134 -7.21 9.63 -20.32
C GLU A 134 -5.77 9.87 -19.86
N LEU A 135 -5.05 8.82 -19.45
CA LEU A 135 -3.66 8.95 -19.03
C LEU A 135 -2.76 9.19 -20.25
N PRO A 136 -1.87 10.20 -20.19
CA PRO A 136 -0.92 10.41 -21.25
C PRO A 136 0.05 9.24 -21.33
N THR A 137 0.37 8.85 -22.56
CA THR A 137 1.40 7.87 -22.87
C THR A 137 2.77 8.37 -22.43
N PHE A 138 3.73 7.44 -22.33
CA PHE A 138 5.12 7.79 -22.04
C PHE A 138 5.69 8.79 -23.06
N ASP A 139 5.36 8.63 -24.35
CA ASP A 139 5.82 9.53 -25.41
C ASP A 139 5.20 10.93 -25.31
N GLU A 140 3.93 11.03 -24.93
CA GLU A 140 3.27 12.31 -24.67
C GLU A 140 3.90 13.01 -23.46
N LYS A 141 4.17 12.28 -22.37
CA LYS A 141 4.89 12.83 -21.22
C LYS A 141 6.33 13.22 -21.56
N LYS A 142 7.03 12.44 -22.38
CA LYS A 142 8.37 12.77 -22.88
C LYS A 142 8.37 14.07 -23.67
N LYS A 143 7.33 14.30 -24.48
CA LYS A 143 7.13 15.57 -25.20
C LYS A 143 6.81 16.73 -24.26
N GLU A 144 5.93 16.53 -23.28
CA GLU A 144 5.59 17.52 -22.23
C GLU A 144 6.84 17.94 -21.44
N PHE A 145 7.75 17.00 -21.15
CA PHE A 145 8.99 17.26 -20.43
C PHE A 145 10.17 17.69 -21.32
N SER A 146 9.98 17.90 -22.63
CA SER A 146 11.07 18.18 -23.57
C SER A 146 11.93 19.39 -23.18
N GLU A 147 11.33 20.48 -22.72
CA GLU A 147 12.05 21.67 -22.23
C GLU A 147 12.85 21.37 -20.96
N LYS A 148 12.26 20.61 -20.02
CA LYS A 148 12.92 20.19 -18.78
C LYS A 148 14.10 19.27 -19.08
N ILE A 149 13.93 18.32 -20.00
CA ILE A 149 14.99 17.45 -20.52
C ILE A 149 16.13 18.28 -21.12
N ALA A 150 15.82 19.26 -21.97
CA ALA A 150 16.84 20.14 -22.55
C ALA A 150 17.59 20.97 -21.48
N SER A 151 16.93 21.29 -20.37
CA SER A 151 17.52 22.07 -19.27
C SER A 151 18.30 21.24 -18.23
N ILE A 152 18.38 19.91 -18.37
CA ILE A 152 19.14 19.03 -17.46
C ILE A 152 20.56 19.57 -17.17
N PRO A 153 21.39 19.95 -18.17
CA PRO A 153 22.75 20.44 -17.90
C PRO A 153 22.77 21.70 -17.02
N LYS A 154 21.78 22.58 -17.20
CA LYS A 154 21.64 23.81 -16.40
C LYS A 154 21.21 23.48 -14.98
N MET A 155 20.24 22.58 -14.81
CA MET A 155 19.77 22.14 -13.49
C MET A 155 20.89 21.45 -12.70
N GLU A 156 21.67 20.58 -13.35
CA GLU A 156 22.84 19.92 -12.76
C GLU A 156 23.91 20.91 -12.29
N ALA A 157 24.22 21.93 -13.09
CA ALA A 157 25.20 22.95 -12.72
C ALA A 157 24.85 23.68 -11.41
N LYS A 158 23.56 23.78 -11.08
CA LYS A 158 23.06 24.40 -9.85
C LYS A 158 22.38 23.40 -8.90
N ARG A 159 22.70 22.09 -8.99
CA ARG A 159 22.00 21.01 -8.27
C ARG A 159 21.85 21.26 -6.77
N LYS A 160 22.91 21.77 -6.13
CA LYS A 160 22.97 22.05 -4.69
C LYS A 160 22.03 23.19 -4.22
N SER A 161 21.54 24.00 -5.14
CA SER A 161 20.65 25.14 -4.86
C SER A 161 19.28 24.99 -5.51
N LEU A 162 18.95 23.81 -6.03
CA LEU A 162 17.62 23.55 -6.58
C LEU A 162 16.59 23.52 -5.45
N SER A 163 15.43 24.11 -5.72
CA SER A 163 14.23 23.89 -4.90
C SER A 163 13.74 22.46 -5.04
N ILE A 164 12.87 22.02 -4.10
CA ILE A 164 12.25 20.69 -4.14
C ILE A 164 11.51 20.46 -5.47
N GLN A 165 10.76 21.46 -5.95
CA GLN A 165 10.04 21.35 -7.22
C GLN A 165 10.99 21.19 -8.41
N GLU A 166 12.13 21.90 -8.41
CA GLU A 166 13.12 21.74 -9.48
C GLU A 166 13.86 20.40 -9.40
N LEU A 167 14.05 19.82 -8.20
CA LEU A 167 14.58 18.46 -8.05
C LEU A 167 13.57 17.42 -8.55
N ILE A 168 12.28 17.60 -8.29
CA ILE A 168 11.21 16.77 -8.86
C ILE A 168 11.24 16.86 -10.40
N ASP A 169 11.32 18.07 -10.94
CA ASP A 169 11.41 18.30 -12.38
C ASP A 169 12.67 17.65 -12.99
N LEU A 170 13.81 17.72 -12.30
CA LEU A 170 15.05 17.06 -12.70
C LEU A 170 14.92 15.53 -12.69
N GLY A 171 14.31 14.97 -11.65
CA GLY A 171 14.05 13.53 -11.53
C GLY A 171 13.18 13.02 -12.68
N PHE A 172 12.08 13.71 -12.97
CA PHE A 172 11.23 13.37 -14.12
C PHE A 172 11.90 13.63 -15.47
N ALA A 173 12.70 14.69 -15.61
CA ALA A 173 13.48 14.92 -16.82
C ALA A 173 14.46 13.77 -17.09
N TYR A 174 15.11 13.24 -16.04
CA TYR A 174 15.94 12.03 -16.18
C TYR A 174 15.13 10.79 -16.51
N LEU A 175 13.95 10.61 -15.90
CA LEU A 175 13.05 9.50 -16.19
C LEU A 175 12.62 9.48 -17.66
N PHE A 176 12.13 10.61 -18.18
CA PHE A 176 11.63 10.71 -19.56
C PHE A 176 12.74 10.83 -20.62
N SER A 177 13.98 11.08 -20.20
CA SER A 177 15.17 10.91 -21.05
C SER A 177 15.82 9.53 -20.91
N GLU A 178 15.14 8.59 -20.26
CA GLU A 178 15.55 7.18 -20.09
C GLU A 178 16.87 7.01 -19.32
N ASN A 179 17.28 8.04 -18.56
CA ASN A 179 18.40 7.97 -17.63
C ASN A 179 17.92 7.52 -16.25
N PHE A 180 17.43 6.27 -16.19
CA PHE A 180 16.75 5.73 -15.01
C PHE A 180 17.62 5.75 -13.75
N LYS A 181 18.93 5.51 -13.88
CA LYS A 181 19.85 5.52 -12.75
C LYS A 181 19.91 6.89 -12.08
N LYS A 182 20.04 7.96 -12.87
CA LYS A 182 20.06 9.32 -12.32
C LYS A 182 18.68 9.75 -11.80
N ALA A 183 17.61 9.31 -12.44
CA ALA A 183 16.26 9.55 -11.93
C ALA A 183 16.10 8.95 -10.53
N GLU A 184 16.51 7.68 -10.34
CA GLU A 184 16.50 7.00 -9.05
C GLU A 184 17.36 7.73 -7.99
N GLU A 185 18.56 8.16 -8.34
CA GLU A 185 19.43 8.95 -7.45
C GLU A 185 18.72 10.22 -6.96
N VAL A 186 18.10 11.00 -7.87
CA VAL A 186 17.39 12.24 -7.51
C VAL A 186 16.14 11.97 -6.67
N PHE A 187 15.34 10.95 -7.03
CA PHE A 187 14.16 10.60 -6.23
C PHE A 187 14.52 10.07 -4.85
N SER A 188 15.63 9.33 -4.73
CA SER A 188 16.12 8.83 -3.44
C SER A 188 16.55 9.99 -2.52
N GLU A 189 17.18 11.03 -3.06
CA GLU A 189 17.52 12.24 -2.31
C GLU A 189 16.28 12.97 -1.79
N LEU A 190 15.23 13.07 -2.62
CA LEU A 190 13.96 13.70 -2.22
C LEU A 190 13.30 12.97 -1.04
N VAL A 191 13.31 11.64 -1.04
CA VAL A 191 12.77 10.82 0.05
C VAL A 191 13.63 10.93 1.31
N ALA A 192 14.96 10.96 1.18
CA ALA A 192 15.87 11.04 2.32
C ALA A 192 15.76 12.38 3.10
N VAL A 193 15.41 13.47 2.41
CA VAL A 193 15.24 14.80 3.01
C VAL A 193 13.84 14.97 3.65
N HIS A 194 12.87 14.13 3.26
CA HIS A 194 11.47 14.19 3.72
C HIS A 194 10.92 12.77 4.01
N PRO A 195 11.30 12.15 5.14
CA PRO A 195 10.78 10.84 5.56
C PRO A 195 9.32 10.88 6.01
#